data_AF-A0A931B5E4-F1
#
_entry.id   AF-A0A931B5E4-F1
#
_cell.length_a   1.000
_cell.length_b   1.000
_cell.length_c   1.000
_cell.angle_alpha   90.00
_cell.angle_beta   90.00
_cell.angle_gamma   90.00
#
_symmetry.space_group_name_H-M   'P 1'
#
loop_
_entity.id
_entity.type
_entity.pdbx_description
1 polymer ?
#
loop_
_entity_poly.entity_id
_entity_poly.type
_entity_poly.pdbx_seq_one_letter_code
_entity_poly.pdbx_strand_id
1 'polypeptide(L)'
;MPRSQARVATDRPHRYAKQLAAHLGRKIETNWDEETGLGSLTFGFGTATMTATPDSLLLAVEGDTEHLDRLEDVVGRHLVRFGTKDELLVQWQRGDGTPGTVQRNEESEDEAAS
;
A
#
# COMPACT_ATOMS: atom_id res chain seq x y z
N MET A 1 -19.24 2.16 -2.52
CA MET A 1 -17.96 1.51 -2.84
C MET A 1 -17.35 1.04 -1.52
N PRO A 2 -17.09 -0.26 -1.35
CA PRO A 2 -16.26 -0.77 -0.26
C PRO A 2 -14.94 -0.02 -0.13
N ARG A 3 -14.46 0.08 1.11
CA ARG A 3 -13.17 0.67 1.46
C ARG A 3 -12.35 -0.34 2.25
N SER A 4 -11.04 -0.31 2.09
CA SER A 4 -10.09 -1.04 2.94
C SER A 4 -8.95 -0.12 3.36
N GLN A 5 -8.41 -0.32 4.55
CA GLN A 5 -7.38 0.56 5.13
C GLN A 5 -6.24 -0.26 5.72
N ALA A 6 -5.02 0.26 5.63
CA ALA A 6 -3.84 -0.32 6.26
C ALA A 6 -2.99 0.76 6.94
N ARG A 7 -2.46 0.45 8.12
CA ARG A 7 -1.43 1.25 8.80
C ARG A 7 -0.11 0.52 8.70
N VAL A 8 0.86 1.13 8.03
CA VAL A 8 2.19 0.55 7.82
C VAL A 8 3.18 1.29 8.72
N ALA A 9 3.69 0.61 9.75
CA ALA A 9 4.67 1.20 10.66
C ALA A 9 6.00 1.44 9.93
N THR A 10 6.52 2.67 9.98
CA THR A 10 7.79 3.05 9.34
C THR A 10 8.27 4.41 9.84
N ASP A 11 9.59 4.58 9.93
CA ASP A 11 10.24 5.86 10.22
C ASP A 11 10.37 6.76 8.96
N ARG A 12 10.04 6.22 7.78
CA ARG A 12 10.24 6.86 6.48
C ARG A 12 8.98 6.89 5.60
N PRO A 13 7.81 7.32 6.10
CA PRO A 13 6.55 7.22 5.36
C PRO A 13 6.52 8.09 4.09
N HIS A 14 7.10 9.30 4.14
CA HIS A 14 7.22 10.18 2.96
C HIS A 14 8.04 9.54 1.84
N ARG A 15 9.14 8.85 2.18
CA ARG A 15 9.99 8.16 1.21
C ARG A 15 9.21 7.06 0.50
N TYR A 16 8.47 6.26 1.26
CA TYR A 16 7.72 5.15 0.71
C TYR A 16 6.51 5.59 -0.13
N ALA A 17 5.78 6.61 0.33
CA ALA A 17 4.69 7.20 -0.45
C ALA A 17 5.18 7.76 -1.79
N LYS A 18 6.29 8.50 -1.79
CA LYS A 18 6.93 9.01 -3.01
C LYS A 18 7.33 7.88 -3.97
N GLN A 19 7.95 6.82 -3.46
CA GLN A 19 8.35 5.66 -4.28
C GLN A 19 7.13 4.97 -4.91
N LEU A 20 6.05 4.82 -4.16
CA LEU A 20 4.81 4.23 -4.64
C LEU A 20 4.15 5.07 -5.74
N ALA A 21 4.02 6.38 -5.51
CA ALA A 21 3.50 7.32 -6.50
C ALA A 21 4.37 7.33 -7.76
N ALA A 22 5.69 7.45 -7.64
CA ALA A 22 6.60 7.48 -8.79
C ALA A 22 6.61 6.16 -9.59
N HIS A 23 6.44 5.02 -8.93
CA HIS A 23 6.41 3.72 -9.61
C HIS A 23 5.09 3.49 -10.35
N LEU A 24 3.96 3.72 -9.68
CA LEU A 24 2.64 3.49 -10.24
C LEU A 24 2.27 4.59 -11.26
N GLY A 25 2.79 5.81 -11.09
CA GLY A 25 2.65 6.95 -12.02
C GLY A 25 3.11 6.68 -13.45
N ARG A 26 3.84 5.57 -13.68
CA ARG A 26 4.17 5.09 -15.04
C ARG A 26 2.98 4.52 -15.80
N LYS A 27 1.95 4.05 -15.08
CA LYS A 27 0.80 3.32 -15.63
C LYS A 27 -0.54 3.95 -15.27
N ILE A 28 -0.62 4.66 -14.15
CA ILE A 28 -1.85 5.25 -13.62
C ILE A 28 -1.62 6.72 -13.27
N GLU A 29 -2.71 7.45 -13.05
CA GLU A 29 -2.62 8.81 -12.53
C GLU A 29 -2.30 8.78 -11.03
N THR A 30 -1.35 9.61 -10.61
CA THR A 30 -0.88 9.69 -9.22
C THR A 30 -0.63 11.13 -8.82
N ASN A 31 -1.01 11.47 -7.60
CA ASN A 31 -0.65 12.73 -6.96
C ASN A 31 0.06 12.45 -5.63
N TRP A 32 1.17 13.15 -5.37
CA TRP A 32 1.86 13.09 -4.09
C TRP A 32 2.39 14.47 -3.75
N ASP A 33 1.99 14.96 -2.58
CA ASP A 33 2.43 16.22 -2.03
C ASP A 33 3.36 15.95 -0.83
N GLU A 34 4.64 16.26 -1.02
CA GLU A 34 5.67 16.07 0.01
C GLU A 34 5.53 17.04 1.19
N GLU A 35 4.90 18.20 1.00
CA GLU A 35 4.73 19.20 2.05
C GLU A 35 3.58 18.84 2.99
N THR A 36 2.45 18.40 2.42
CA THR A 36 1.28 17.99 3.22
C THR A 36 1.33 16.53 3.65
N GLY A 37 2.16 15.70 3.01
CA GLY A 37 2.25 14.27 3.28
C GLY A 37 1.03 13.50 2.78
N LEU A 38 0.28 14.07 1.82
CA LEU A 38 -0.94 13.49 1.27
C LEU A 38 -0.75 13.09 -0.19
N GLY A 39 -1.39 11.99 -0.60
CA GLY A 39 -1.41 11.58 -2.00
C GLY A 39 -2.57 10.70 -2.37
N SER A 40 -2.75 10.53 -3.67
CA SER A 40 -3.76 9.69 -4.28
C SER A 40 -3.22 8.92 -5.50
N LEU A 41 -3.79 7.75 -5.75
CA LEU A 41 -3.51 6.88 -6.87
C LEU A 41 -4.86 6.52 -7.52
N THR A 42 -5.02 6.78 -8.81
CA THR A 42 -6.29 6.54 -9.52
C THR A 42 -6.11 5.39 -10.50
N PHE A 43 -6.63 4.22 -10.16
CA PHE A 43 -6.66 3.05 -11.02
C PHE A 43 -7.93 3.04 -11.87
N GLY A 44 -7.92 2.33 -13.00
CA GLY A 44 -9.13 2.12 -13.81
C GLY A 44 -10.23 1.31 -13.11
N PHE A 45 -9.96 0.75 -11.92
CA PHE A 45 -10.84 -0.13 -11.16
C PHE A 45 -10.98 0.30 -9.68
N GLY A 46 -10.55 1.52 -9.34
CA GLY A 46 -10.65 2.06 -7.98
C GLY A 46 -9.59 3.12 -7.68
N THR A 47 -9.54 3.57 -6.44
CA THR A 47 -8.59 4.59 -5.99
C THR A 47 -7.84 4.12 -4.75
N ALA A 48 -6.68 4.73 -4.50
CA ALA A 48 -6.00 4.64 -3.24
C ALA A 48 -5.60 6.03 -2.74
N THR A 49 -5.56 6.21 -1.43
CA THR A 49 -5.05 7.41 -0.77
C THR A 49 -3.91 7.05 0.17
N MET A 50 -2.95 7.96 0.29
CA MET A 50 -1.79 7.83 1.15
C MET A 50 -1.71 9.04 2.09
N THR A 51 -1.39 8.78 3.36
CA THR A 51 -1.15 9.82 4.36
C THR A 51 0.07 9.47 5.19
N ALA A 52 1.11 10.29 5.09
CA ALA A 52 2.30 10.14 5.92
C ALA A 52 2.05 10.74 7.32
N THR A 53 2.24 9.94 8.35
CA THR A 53 2.28 10.38 9.75
C THR A 53 3.73 10.36 10.25
N PRO A 54 4.03 10.78 11.49
CA PRO A 54 5.40 10.72 12.01
C PRO A 54 5.99 9.29 12.11
N ASP A 55 5.15 8.28 12.28
CA ASP A 55 5.52 6.90 12.62
C ASP A 55 4.92 5.84 11.70
N SER A 56 4.12 6.25 10.71
CA SER A 56 3.44 5.32 9.82
C SER A 56 3.04 5.93 8.48
N LEU A 57 2.84 5.07 7.49
CA LEU A 57 2.15 5.40 6.27
C LEU A 57 0.74 4.80 6.35
N LEU A 58 -0.27 5.66 6.35
CA LEU A 58 -1.66 5.24 6.27
C LEU A 58 -2.05 5.10 4.81
N LEU A 59 -2.65 3.96 4.50
CA LEU A 59 -3.17 3.63 3.19
C LEU A 59 -4.67 3.41 3.29
N ALA A 60 -5.38 3.82 2.25
CA ALA A 60 -6.74 3.37 2.03
C ALA A 60 -6.97 3.11 0.56
N VAL A 61 -7.77 2.10 0.25
CA VAL A 61 -8.23 1.78 -1.10
C VAL A 61 -9.74 1.77 -1.13
N GLU A 62 -10.31 2.24 -2.23
CA GLU A 62 -11.75 2.26 -2.49
C GLU A 62 -12.04 1.76 -3.90
N GLY A 63 -13.05 0.92 -4.03
CA GLY A 63 -13.45 0.35 -5.31
C GLY A 63 -14.66 -0.54 -5.15
N ASP A 64 -15.04 -1.25 -6.21
CA ASP A 64 -16.07 -2.27 -6.14
C ASP A 64 -15.57 -3.50 -5.38
N THR A 65 -16.50 -4.27 -4.80
CA THR A 65 -16.17 -5.45 -3.96
C THR A 65 -15.25 -6.44 -4.67
N GLU A 66 -15.46 -6.66 -5.97
CA GLU A 66 -14.65 -7.56 -6.81
C GLU A 66 -13.23 -7.05 -7.06
N HIS A 67 -12.99 -5.74 -6.89
CA HIS A 67 -11.72 -5.08 -7.15
C HIS A 67 -10.92 -4.77 -5.89
N LEU A 68 -11.53 -4.87 -4.71
CA LEU A 68 -10.91 -4.48 -3.45
C LEU A 68 -9.63 -5.28 -3.16
N ASP A 69 -9.69 -6.62 -3.28
CA ASP A 69 -8.53 -7.49 -3.10
C ASP A 69 -7.38 -7.16 -4.04
N ARG A 70 -7.72 -6.79 -5.28
CA ARG A 70 -6.72 -6.40 -6.29
C ARG A 70 -6.07 -5.07 -5.94
N LEU A 71 -6.84 -4.09 -5.44
CA LEU A 71 -6.29 -2.80 -5.02
C LEU A 71 -5.34 -2.97 -3.83
N GLU A 72 -5.77 -3.74 -2.82
CA GLU A 72 -4.96 -4.08 -1.65
C GLU A 72 -3.64 -4.76 -2.04
N ASP A 73 -3.72 -5.78 -2.90
CA ASP A 73 -2.56 -6.54 -3.38
C ASP A 73 -1.57 -5.68 -4.19
N VAL A 74 -2.06 -4.87 -5.12
CA VAL A 74 -1.20 -3.99 -5.93
C VAL A 74 -0.50 -2.96 -5.04
N VAL A 75 -1.23 -2.28 -4.16
CA VAL A 75 -0.64 -1.25 -3.30
C VAL A 75 0.34 -1.89 -2.29
N GLY A 76 -0.08 -2.94 -1.60
CA GLY A 76 0.70 -3.62 -0.58
C GLY A 76 1.98 -4.25 -1.11
N ARG A 77 1.92 -4.99 -2.22
CA ARG A 77 3.10 -5.66 -2.81
C ARG A 77 4.19 -4.67 -3.18
N HIS A 78 3.84 -3.56 -3.83
CA HIS A 78 4.84 -2.57 -4.24
C HIS A 78 5.48 -1.90 -3.03
N LEU A 79 4.67 -1.57 -2.02
CA LEU A 79 5.17 -0.94 -0.80
C LEU A 79 6.18 -1.84 -0.07
N VAL A 80 5.82 -3.10 0.19
CA VAL A 80 6.72 -4.09 0.80
C VAL A 80 8.00 -4.28 -0.01
N ARG A 81 7.89 -4.33 -1.33
CA ARG A 81 9.05 -4.49 -2.22
C ARG A 81 10.01 -3.29 -2.16
N PHE A 82 9.52 -2.08 -1.89
CA PHE A 82 10.39 -0.92 -1.66
C PHE A 82 11.05 -0.97 -0.28
N GLY A 83 10.35 -1.55 0.68
CA GLY A 83 10.76 -1.67 2.07
C GLY A 83 11.39 -3.01 2.44
N THR A 84 12.00 -3.75 1.50
CA THR A 84 12.62 -5.08 1.77
C THR A 84 13.55 -5.05 2.99
N LYS A 85 14.36 -4.00 3.15
CA LYS A 85 15.28 -3.85 4.30
C LYS A 85 14.60 -3.40 5.59
N ASP A 86 13.42 -2.80 5.48
CA ASP A 86 12.66 -2.24 6.58
C ASP A 86 11.55 -3.22 7.04
N GLU A 87 11.49 -4.41 6.43
CA GLU A 87 10.53 -5.48 6.75
C GLU A 87 9.09 -4.98 6.84
N LEU A 88 8.70 -4.09 5.92
CA LEU A 88 7.37 -3.47 5.95
C LEU A 88 6.28 -4.55 5.94
N LEU A 89 5.28 -4.34 6.79
CA LEU A 89 4.09 -5.17 6.90
C LEU A 89 2.86 -4.34 6.57
N VAL A 90 2.10 -4.79 5.58
CA VAL A 90 0.83 -4.18 5.18
C VAL A 90 -0.28 -5.15 5.53
N GLN A 91 -1.12 -4.77 6.48
CA GLN A 91 -2.30 -5.53 6.90
C GLN A 91 -3.52 -4.69 6.65
N TRP A 92 -4.39 -5.17 5.76
CA TRP A 92 -5.60 -4.47 5.37
C TRP A 92 -6.77 -4.83 6.29
N GLN A 93 -7.60 -3.84 6.58
CA GLN A 93 -8.86 -3.97 7.29
C GLN A 93 -9.96 -3.36 6.44
N ARG A 94 -10.92 -4.19 6.04
CA ARG A 94 -12.05 -3.76 5.22
C ARG A 94 -13.04 -2.98 6.08
N GLY A 95 -13.79 -2.09 5.45
CA GLY A 95 -14.75 -1.20 6.13
C GLY A 95 -15.91 -1.93 6.80
N ASP A 96 -16.12 -3.21 6.49
CA ASP A 96 -17.08 -4.09 7.16
C ASP A 96 -16.50 -4.80 8.40
N GLY A 97 -15.24 -4.53 8.74
CA GLY A 97 -14.53 -5.13 9.87
C GLY A 97 -13.92 -6.50 9.59
N THR A 98 -14.05 -7.01 8.36
CA THR A 98 -13.36 -8.24 7.96
C THR A 98 -11.88 -7.98 7.65
N PRO A 99 -10.98 -8.93 7.96
CA PRO A 99 -9.59 -8.83 7.53
C PRO A 99 -9.51 -8.79 5.99
N GLY A 100 -8.69 -7.88 5.47
CA GLY A 100 -8.29 -7.89 4.07
C GLY A 100 -7.06 -8.78 3.85
N THR A 101 -6.37 -8.54 2.74
CA THR A 101 -5.10 -9.20 2.42
C THR A 101 -3.96 -8.73 3.34
N VAL A 102 -2.87 -9.50 3.35
CA VAL A 102 -1.64 -9.16 4.09
C VAL A 102 -0.45 -9.29 3.14
N GLN A 103 0.40 -8.27 3.11
CA GLN A 103 1.67 -8.30 2.37
C GLN A 103 2.83 -8.07 3.33
N ARG A 104 3.85 -8.91 3.20
CA ARG A 104 5.10 -8.86 3.96
C ARG A 104 6.24 -9.29 3.05
N ASN A 105 7.47 -8.91 3.38
CA ASN A 105 8.62 -9.38 2.62
C ASN A 105 8.82 -10.85 2.95
N GLU A 106 8.37 -11.73 2.07
CA GLU A 106 8.79 -13.13 2.10
C GLU A 106 10.12 -13.17 1.37
N GLU A 107 11.23 -13.12 2.12
CA GLU A 107 12.40 -13.85 1.65
C GLU A 107 11.90 -15.26 1.40
N SER A 108 11.99 -15.73 0.16
CA SER A 108 11.71 -17.12 -0.15
C SER A 108 12.49 -17.96 0.86
N GLU A 109 11.80 -18.69 1.74
CA GLU A 109 12.36 -19.90 2.38
C GLU A 109 12.53 -20.96 1.28
N ASP A 110 13.33 -20.65 0.25
CA ASP A 110 13.89 -21.59 -0.72
C ASP A 110 15.38 -21.77 -0.39
N GLU A 111 15.67 -22.09 0.87
CA GLU A 111 16.92 -22.75 1.27
C GLU A 111 16.67 -23.66 2.49
N ALA A 112 15.65 -24.51 2.40
CA ALA A 112 15.47 -25.62 3.34
C ALA A 112 14.72 -26.82 2.70
N ALA A 113 15.03 -27.16 1.44
CA ALA A 113 14.68 -28.47 0.90
C ALA A 113 15.60 -28.86 -0.28
N SER A 114 16.52 -29.80 0.03
CA SER A 114 17.29 -30.70 -0.84
C SER A 114 18.54 -30.17 -1.54
#